data_AF-A0A950RFH6-F1
#
_entry.id   AF-A0A950RFH6-F1
#
_cell.length_a   1.000
_cell.length_b   1.000
_cell.length_c   1.000
_cell.angle_alpha   90.00
_cell.angle_beta   90.00
_cell.angle_gamma   90.00
#
_symmetry.space_group_name_H-M   'P 1'
#
loop_
_entity.id
_entity.type
_entity.pdbx_description
1 polymer ?
#
loop_
_entity_poly.entity_id
_entity_poly.type
_entity_poly.pdbx_seq_one_letter_code
_entity_poly.pdbx_strand_id
1 'polypeptide(L)'
;MLGKLTWDAIPWDHPIPLVAGSVVALIVLAVLGWVVVKGHLPYLWREWVTSVDHKRIGVMYTFLALLMLLRGFIDAIMMRAQQALAFHAPGYLPPEHYDQVFSAHGTIMILFGAMPL
;
A
#
# COMPACT_ATOMS: atom_id res chain seq x y z
N MET A 1 24.93 -14.04 -7.14
CA MET A 1 24.90 -12.86 -6.26
C MET A 1 23.49 -12.48 -5.76
N LEU A 2 22.39 -13.17 -6.15
CA LEU A 2 21.02 -12.72 -5.83
C LEU A 2 20.21 -13.64 -4.88
N GLY A 3 20.79 -14.71 -4.34
CA GLY A 3 20.13 -15.53 -3.31
C GLY A 3 18.82 -16.17 -3.78
N LYS A 4 17.75 -16.07 -2.98
CA LYS A 4 16.40 -16.60 -3.26
C LYS A 4 15.57 -15.74 -4.23
N LEU A 5 16.10 -14.62 -4.72
CA LEU A 5 15.38 -13.74 -5.63
C LEU A 5 15.38 -14.34 -7.04
N THR A 6 14.27 -14.96 -7.43
CA THR A 6 14.04 -15.49 -8.79
C THR A 6 12.86 -14.79 -9.44
N TRP A 7 12.72 -14.93 -10.76
CA TRP A 7 11.59 -14.38 -11.51
C TRP A 7 10.24 -14.96 -11.09
N ASP A 8 10.25 -16.12 -10.42
CA ASP A 8 9.07 -16.78 -9.86
C ASP A 8 8.56 -16.12 -8.57
N ALA A 9 9.31 -15.17 -7.99
CA ALA A 9 8.87 -14.42 -6.82
C ALA A 9 7.74 -13.42 -7.13
N ILE A 10 7.55 -13.09 -8.41
CA ILE A 10 6.44 -12.25 -8.86
C ILE A 10 5.25 -13.18 -9.18
N PRO A 11 4.06 -12.93 -8.61
CA PRO A 11 2.89 -13.78 -8.80
C PRO A 11 2.24 -13.54 -10.18
N TRP A 12 2.88 -14.05 -11.24
CA TRP A 12 2.46 -13.88 -12.64
C TRP A 12 1.09 -14.48 -12.97
N ASP A 13 0.65 -15.45 -12.17
CA ASP A 13 -0.58 -16.22 -12.29
C ASP A 13 -1.77 -15.59 -11.56
N HIS A 14 -1.54 -14.65 -10.64
CA HIS A 14 -2.59 -14.00 -9.87
C HIS A 14 -2.92 -12.60 -10.43
N PRO A 15 -4.12 -12.38 -10.99
CA PRO A 15 -4.44 -11.10 -11.63
C PRO A 15 -4.60 -9.96 -10.63
N ILE A 16 -5.14 -10.22 -9.44
CA ILE A 16 -5.43 -9.17 -8.44
C ILE A 16 -4.14 -8.48 -7.96
N PRO A 17 -3.08 -9.20 -7.52
CA PRO A 17 -1.83 -8.55 -7.09
C PRO A 17 -1.12 -7.83 -8.23
N LEU A 18 -1.12 -8.38 -9.45
CA LEU A 18 -0.48 -7.77 -10.60
C LEU A 18 -1.14 -6.45 -10.99
N VAL A 19 -2.48 -6.42 -11.04
CA VAL A 19 -3.22 -5.19 -11.33
C VAL A 19 -2.99 -4.16 -10.23
N ALA A 20 -3.09 -4.57 -8.96
CA ALA A 20 -2.85 -3.66 -7.84
C ALA A 20 -1.42 -3.08 -7.87
N GLY A 21 -0.41 -3.93 -8.06
CA GLY A 21 0.99 -3.51 -8.17
C GLY A 21 1.24 -2.58 -9.36
N SER A 22 0.65 -2.88 -10.51
CA SER A 22 0.75 -2.04 -11.71
C SER A 22 0.11 -0.67 -11.52
N VAL A 23 -1.08 -0.60 -10.91
CA VAL A 23 -1.76 0.65 -10.59
C VAL A 23 -0.93 1.50 -9.63
N VAL A 24 -0.39 0.89 -8.57
CA VAL A 24 0.48 1.60 -7.62
C VAL A 24 1.75 2.10 -8.32
N ALA A 25 2.39 1.27 -9.14
CA ALA A 25 3.58 1.67 -9.89
C ALA A 25 3.29 2.85 -10.82
N LEU A 26 2.17 2.84 -11.53
CA LEU A 26 1.75 3.95 -12.39
C LEU A 26 1.48 5.23 -11.58
N ILE A 27 0.80 5.15 -10.43
CA ILE A 27 0.57 6.29 -9.55
C ILE A 27 1.89 6.89 -9.07
N VAL A 28 2.82 6.04 -8.61
CA VAL A 28 4.14 6.48 -8.15
C VAL A 28 4.91 7.16 -9.28
N LEU A 29 4.95 6.57 -10.47
CA LEU A 29 5.61 7.17 -11.63
C LEU A 29 4.97 8.48 -12.06
N ALA A 30 3.64 8.58 -12.03
CA ALA A 30 2.92 9.81 -12.37
C ALA A 30 3.23 10.94 -11.36
N VAL A 31 3.22 10.63 -10.06
CA VAL A 31 3.57 11.60 -9.00
C VAL A 31 5.02 12.03 -9.12
N LEU A 32 5.95 11.10 -9.30
CA LEU A 32 7.38 11.41 -9.48
C LEU A 32 7.61 12.27 -10.73
N GLY A 33 7.02 11.88 -11.86
CA GLY A 33 7.08 12.63 -13.11
C GLY A 33 6.56 14.06 -12.94
N TRP A 34 5.42 14.23 -12.26
CA TRP A 34 4.86 15.54 -11.96
C TRP A 34 5.78 16.38 -11.06
N VAL A 35 6.32 15.81 -10.00
CA VAL A 35 7.26 16.48 -9.07
C VAL A 35 8.53 16.93 -9.79
N VAL A 36 9.06 16.11 -10.70
CA VAL A 36 10.24 16.43 -11.52
C VAL A 36 9.92 17.56 -12.51
N VAL A 37 8.84 17.45 -13.28
CA VAL A 37 8.46 18.46 -14.29
C VAL A 37 8.16 19.81 -13.65
N LYS A 38 7.60 19.84 -12.44
CA LYS A 38 7.33 21.08 -11.69
C LYS A 38 8.53 21.61 -10.89
N GLY A 39 9.65 20.88 -10.85
CA GLY A 39 10.84 21.32 -10.12
C GLY A 39 10.66 21.37 -8.60
N HIS A 40 9.73 20.58 -8.04
CA HIS A 40 9.44 20.59 -6.60
C HIS A 40 10.46 19.80 -5.75
N LEU A 41 11.38 19.05 -6.38
CA LEU A 41 12.40 18.25 -5.67
C LEU A 41 13.21 19.03 -4.62
N PRO A 42 13.85 20.17 -4.93
CA PRO A 42 14.65 20.90 -3.94
C PRO A 42 13.82 21.41 -2.76
N TYR A 43 12.56 21.76 -3.00
CA TYR A 43 11.62 22.18 -1.95
C TYR A 43 11.24 21.02 -1.04
N LEU A 44 10.81 19.89 -1.62
CA LEU A 44 10.48 18.67 -0.87
C LEU A 44 11.66 18.20 0.00
N TRP A 45 12.87 18.24 -0.56
CA TRP A 45 14.07 17.84 0.18
C TRP A 45 14.35 18.74 1.38
N ARG A 46 14.45 20.06 1.16
CA ARG A 46 14.87 21.01 2.21
C ARG A 46 13.79 21.24 3.27
N GLU A 47 12.53 21.29 2.86
CA GLU A 47 11.43 21.71 3.73
C GLU A 47 10.71 20.53 4.41
N TRP A 48 10.64 19.36 3.78
CA TRP A 48 9.85 18.24 4.29
C TRP A 48 10.73 17.06 4.73
N VAL A 49 11.53 16.50 3.81
CA VAL A 49 12.30 15.28 4.08
C VAL A 49 13.35 15.49 5.17
N THR A 50 14.08 16.61 5.15
CA THR A 50 15.09 16.95 6.15
C THR A 50 14.56 17.84 7.27
N SER A 51 13.23 17.92 7.45
CA SER A 51 12.64 18.80 8.46
C SER A 51 12.85 18.28 9.87
N VAL A 52 13.15 19.18 10.80
CA VAL A 52 13.16 18.93 12.25
C VAL A 52 11.96 19.55 12.96
N ASP A 53 11.08 20.26 12.23
CA ASP A 53 9.89 20.88 12.78
C ASP A 53 8.85 19.82 13.12
N HIS A 54 8.53 19.68 14.40
CA HIS A 54 7.53 18.72 14.91
C HIS A 54 6.15 18.90 14.27
N LYS A 55 5.80 20.10 13.80
CA LYS A 55 4.54 20.34 13.08
C LYS A 55 4.55 19.67 11.71
N ARG A 56 5.65 19.80 10.96
CA ARG A 56 5.80 19.19 9.63
C ARG A 56 5.93 17.68 9.72
N ILE A 57 6.67 17.20 10.71
CA ILE A 57 6.74 15.77 11.02
C ILE A 57 5.34 15.23 11.34
N GLY A 58 4.57 15.91 12.19
CA GLY A 58 3.18 15.54 12.48
C GLY A 58 2.32 15.41 11.22
N VAL A 59 2.38 16.39 10.32
CA VAL A 59 1.64 16.34 9.04
C VAL A 59 2.05 15.15 8.18
N MET A 60 3.35 14.82 8.09
CA MET A 60 3.83 13.66 7.33
C MET A 60 3.33 12.34 7.93
N TYR A 61 3.32 12.21 9.26
CA TYR A 61 2.82 11.02 9.96
C TYR A 61 1.31 10.85 9.77
N THR A 62 0.51 11.91 9.96
CA THR A 62 -0.94 11.86 9.72
C THR A 62 -1.24 11.55 8.25
N PHE A 63 -0.49 12.11 7.31
CA PHE A 63 -0.67 11.82 5.89
C PHE A 63 -0.36 10.35 5.56
N LEU A 64 0.74 9.80 6.10
CA LEU A 64 1.05 8.37 5.98
C LEU A 64 -0.10 7.52 6.55
N ALA A 65 -0.59 7.86 7.73
CA ALA A 65 -1.67 7.13 8.39
C ALA A 65 -2.96 7.12 7.56
N LEU A 66 -3.32 8.24 6.94
CA LEU A 66 -4.48 8.32 6.05
C LEU A 66 -4.32 7.47 4.79
N LEU A 67 -3.12 7.44 4.19
CA LEU A 67 -2.84 6.55 3.05
C LEU A 67 -2.93 5.08 3.44
N MET A 68 -2.41 4.73 4.62
CA MET A 68 -2.44 3.37 5.14
C MET A 68 -3.84 2.95 5.58
N LEU A 69 -4.66 3.88 6.07
CA LEU A 69 -6.08 3.69 6.33
C LEU A 69 -6.83 3.32 5.05
N LEU A 70 -6.59 4.04 3.95
CA LEU A 70 -7.19 3.71 2.64
C LEU A 70 -6.79 2.31 2.20
N ARG A 71 -5.50 1.95 2.32
CA ARG A 71 -5.02 0.61 2.00
C ARG A 71 -5.76 -0.43 2.85
N GLY A 72 -5.70 -0.30 4.17
CA GLY A 72 -6.32 -1.26 5.09
C GLY A 72 -7.83 -1.36 4.87
N PHE A 73 -8.50 -0.27 4.52
CA PHE A 73 -9.93 -0.26 4.21
C PHE A 73 -10.25 -1.07 2.94
N ILE A 74 -9.43 -0.97 1.89
CA ILE A 74 -9.56 -1.81 0.69
C ILE A 74 -9.42 -3.30 1.06
N ASP A 75 -8.46 -3.66 1.92
CA ASP A 75 -8.33 -5.04 2.41
C ASP A 75 -9.54 -5.51 3.20
N ALA A 76 -10.10 -4.64 4.05
CA ALA A 76 -11.30 -4.94 4.81
C ALA A 76 -12.49 -5.23 3.88
N ILE A 77 -12.68 -4.39 2.85
CA ILE A 77 -13.71 -4.62 1.83
C ILE A 77 -13.48 -5.94 1.12
N MET A 78 -12.24 -6.25 0.72
CA MET A 78 -11.92 -7.52 0.06
C MET A 78 -12.27 -8.73 0.94
N MET A 79 -11.92 -8.69 2.23
CA MET A 79 -12.26 -9.77 3.16
C MET A 79 -13.76 -9.91 3.37
N ARG A 80 -14.49 -8.80 3.53
CA ARG A 80 -15.96 -8.81 3.70
C ARG A 80 -16.66 -9.31 2.44
N ALA A 81 -16.21 -8.89 1.26
CA ALA A 81 -16.73 -9.33 -0.02
C ALA A 81 -16.51 -10.83 -0.23
N GLN A 82 -15.32 -11.35 0.12
CA GLN A 82 -15.06 -12.79 0.06
C GLN A 82 -16.02 -13.57 0.95
N GLN A 83 -16.22 -13.14 2.20
CA GLN A 83 -17.14 -13.84 3.10
C GLN A 83 -18.60 -13.81 2.61
N ALA A 84 -19.03 -12.72 1.97
CA ALA A 84 -20.36 -12.62 1.39
C ALA A 84 -20.54 -13.54 0.17
N LEU A 85 -19.54 -13.58 -0.72
CA LEU A 85 -19.59 -14.41 -1.94
C LEU A 85 -19.35 -15.90 -1.66
N ALA A 86 -18.53 -16.21 -0.65
CA ALA A 86 -18.19 -17.58 -0.28
C ALA A 86 -19.32 -18.32 0.48
N PHE A 87 -20.45 -17.65 0.75
CA PHE A 87 -21.58 -18.28 1.45
C PHE A 87 -22.21 -19.43 0.65
N HIS A 88 -22.22 -19.33 -0.69
CA HIS A 88 -22.78 -20.36 -1.60
C HIS A 88 -21.90 -20.67 -2.83
N ALA A 89 -20.67 -20.16 -2.87
CA ALA A 89 -19.72 -20.33 -3.97
C ALA A 89 -18.30 -20.45 -3.41
N PRO A 90 -17.29 -20.87 -4.20
CA PRO A 90 -15.89 -20.87 -3.73
C PRO A 90 -15.29 -19.47 -3.46
N GLY A 91 -16.01 -18.39 -3.80
CA GLY A 91 -15.50 -17.03 -3.72
C GLY A 91 -14.44 -16.72 -4.79
N TYR A 92 -13.73 -15.60 -4.62
CA TYR A 92 -12.71 -15.13 -5.57
C TYR A 92 -11.30 -15.07 -4.96
N LEU A 93 -11.17 -15.25 -3.64
CA LEU A 93 -9.91 -15.25 -2.90
C LEU A 93 -9.56 -16.66 -2.40
N PRO A 94 -8.51 -17.31 -2.93
CA PRO A 94 -7.98 -18.54 -2.37
C PRO A 94 -7.54 -18.34 -0.90
N PRO A 95 -7.56 -19.41 -0.07
CA PRO A 95 -7.20 -19.31 1.35
C PRO A 95 -5.82 -18.67 1.58
N GLU A 96 -4.82 -19.04 0.78
CA GLU A 96 -3.45 -18.52 0.92
C GLU A 96 -3.40 -17.00 0.70
N HIS A 97 -4.17 -16.48 -0.25
CA HIS A 97 -4.23 -15.04 -0.51
C HIS A 97 -5.08 -14.30 0.54
N TYR A 98 -6.17 -14.92 0.99
CA TYR A 98 -7.01 -14.35 2.04
C TYR A 98 -6.23 -14.17 3.35
N ASP A 99 -5.44 -15.17 3.74
CA ASP A 99 -4.63 -15.14 4.97
C ASP A 99 -3.52 -14.09 4.91
N GLN A 100 -2.92 -13.91 3.72
CA GLN A 100 -1.97 -12.82 3.47
C GLN A 100 -2.62 -11.45 3.61
N VAL A 101 -3.81 -11.26 3.01
CA VAL A 101 -4.58 -10.00 3.10
C VAL A 101 -4.99 -9.71 4.55
N PHE A 102 -5.49 -10.70 5.28
CA PHE A 102 -5.88 -10.53 6.68
C PHE A 102 -4.69 -10.15 7.56
N SER A 103 -3.58 -10.85 7.41
CA SER A 103 -2.36 -10.57 8.17
C SER A 103 -1.82 -9.17 7.86
N ALA A 104 -1.73 -8.82 6.57
CA ALA A 104 -1.30 -7.50 6.13
C ALA A 104 -2.23 -6.39 6.62
N HIS A 105 -3.54 -6.59 6.54
CA HIS A 105 -4.54 -5.64 7.06
C HIS A 105 -4.31 -5.34 8.53
N GLY A 106 -4.15 -6.37 9.38
CA GLY A 106 -3.90 -6.20 10.80
C GLY A 106 -2.61 -5.43 11.09
N THR A 107 -1.51 -5.78 10.41
CA THR A 107 -0.23 -5.06 10.54
C THR A 107 -0.34 -3.60 10.10
N ILE A 108 -1.00 -3.32 8.98
CA ILE A 108 -1.19 -1.97 8.45
C ILE A 108 -2.02 -1.13 9.41
N MET A 109 -3.18 -1.63 9.85
CA MET A 109 -4.09 -0.85 10.68
C MET A 109 -3.49 -0.50 12.03
N ILE A 110 -2.79 -1.44 12.69
CA ILE A 110 -2.21 -1.17 13.99
C ILE A 110 -0.90 -0.37 13.86
N LEU A 111 0.05 -0.83 13.04
CA LEU A 111 1.38 -0.24 13.04
C LEU A 111 1.51 1.02 12.18
N PHE A 112 0.77 1.09 11.09
CA PHE A 112 0.92 2.16 10.10
C PHE A 112 -0.33 3.05 9.97
N GLY A 113 -1.46 2.65 10.56
CA GLY A 113 -2.66 3.46 10.71
C GLY A 113 -2.73 4.09 12.10
N ALA A 114 -2.90 3.28 13.14
CA ALA A 114 -3.18 3.75 14.50
C ALA A 114 -1.98 4.39 15.21
N MET A 115 -0.79 3.80 15.13
CA MET A 115 0.40 4.39 15.79
C MET A 115 0.83 5.78 15.25
N PRO A 116 0.80 6.05 13.94
CA PRO A 116 1.16 7.38 13.41
C PRO A 116 0.03 8.43 13.42
N LEU A 117 -1.20 8.06 13.79
CA LEU A 117 -2.34 8.97 14.00
C LEU A 117 -2.29 9.60 15.39
#